data_AF-A0A660NTV5-F1
#
_entry.id   AF-A0A660NTV5-F1
#
_cell.length_a   1.000
_cell.length_b   1.000
_cell.length_c   1.000
_cell.angle_alpha   90.00
_cell.angle_beta   90.00
_cell.angle_gamma   90.00
#
_symmetry.space_group_name_H-M   'P 1'
#
loop_
_entity.id
_entity.type
_entity.pdbx_description
1 polymer ?
#
loop_
_entity_poly.entity_id
_entity_poly.type
_entity_poly.pdbx_seq_one_letter_code
_entity_poly.pdbx_strand_id
1 'polypeptide(L)'
;MKENIEVLEGLKDKLCNWKCYDETELQILIYEFEKFPRKEFSLNYAPIFTNNILIENIVEIGKVFHSNQKISINVISSLGYIVCRYMPNPSSEIFNLFVEATKDKKVNYYVSLNISSFPQFSTWEDKWKYLLSMPLISPKKKSIVNFHREVKKLLSSNEHIPSDILKKIIETLKSHISSNELSEYSRVDYLKTISLLEQKEV
;
A
#
# COMPACT_ATOMS: atom_id res chain seq x y z
N MET A 1 11.69 -19.49 -13.72
CA MET A 1 11.44 -19.60 -12.25
C MET A 1 12.75 -19.68 -11.47
N LYS A 2 13.65 -20.63 -11.76
CA LYS A 2 14.98 -20.72 -11.13
C LYS A 2 15.81 -19.44 -11.31
N GLU A 3 15.87 -18.93 -12.54
CA GLU A 3 16.58 -17.68 -12.88
C GLU A 3 16.06 -16.46 -12.09
N ASN A 4 14.74 -16.31 -11.92
CA ASN A 4 14.17 -15.22 -11.12
C ASN A 4 14.57 -15.30 -9.64
N ILE A 5 14.68 -16.51 -9.08
CA ILE A 5 15.11 -16.70 -7.69
C ILE A 5 16.58 -16.30 -7.55
N GLU A 6 17.44 -16.73 -8.47
CA GLU A 6 18.87 -16.38 -8.46
C GLU A 6 19.08 -14.86 -8.58
N VAL A 7 18.32 -14.19 -9.44
CA VAL A 7 18.35 -12.72 -9.56
C VAL A 7 17.88 -12.06 -8.25
N LEU A 8 16.80 -12.55 -7.66
CA LEU A 8 16.26 -12.00 -6.41
C LEU A 8 17.19 -12.22 -5.21
N GLU A 9 17.84 -13.38 -5.12
CA GLU A 9 18.90 -13.66 -4.13
C GLU A 9 20.07 -12.69 -4.30
N GLY A 10 20.54 -12.48 -5.54
CA GLY A 10 21.59 -11.50 -5.82
C GLY A 10 21.19 -10.07 -5.43
N LEU A 11 19.93 -9.68 -5.64
CA LEU A 11 19.41 -8.38 -5.18
C LEU A 11 19.34 -8.29 -3.65
N LYS A 12 18.90 -9.36 -2.97
CA LYS A 12 18.93 -9.44 -1.51
C LYS A 12 20.33 -9.18 -0.99
N ASP A 13 21.33 -9.88 -1.51
CA ASP A 13 22.70 -9.78 -1.01
C ASP A 13 23.28 -8.37 -1.18
N LYS A 14 22.97 -7.71 -2.30
CA LYS A 14 23.35 -6.32 -2.53
C LYS A 14 22.63 -5.36 -1.57
N LEU A 15 21.33 -5.54 -1.36
CA LEU A 15 20.55 -4.69 -0.45
C LEU A 15 20.90 -4.91 1.03
N CYS A 16 21.33 -6.10 1.43
CA CYS A 16 21.90 -6.33 2.77
C CYS A 16 23.24 -5.60 2.97
N ASN A 17 23.93 -5.24 1.87
CA ASN A 17 25.19 -4.49 1.87
C ASN A 17 25.02 -3.11 1.23
N TRP A 18 23.85 -2.50 1.34
CA TRP A 18 23.49 -1.29 0.60
C TRP A 18 24.45 -0.11 0.83
N LYS A 19 25.13 -0.07 1.99
CA LYS A 19 26.11 0.96 2.37
C LYS A 19 27.35 0.99 1.47
N CYS A 20 27.57 -0.04 0.65
CA CYS A 20 28.66 -0.09 -0.33
C CYS A 20 28.33 0.64 -1.65
N TYR A 21 27.10 1.12 -1.82
CA TYR A 21 26.61 1.73 -3.05
C TYR A 21 26.30 3.21 -2.84
N ASP A 22 26.49 4.00 -3.89
CA ASP A 22 26.02 5.38 -3.88
C ASP A 22 24.49 5.45 -4.06
N GLU A 23 23.92 6.65 -3.90
CA GLU A 23 22.47 6.87 -3.99
C GLU A 23 21.89 6.52 -5.37
N THR A 24 22.65 6.72 -6.46
CA THR A 24 22.20 6.43 -7.82
C THR A 24 22.16 4.92 -8.05
N GLU A 25 23.20 4.21 -7.63
CA GLU A 25 23.27 2.76 -7.67
C GLU A 25 22.16 2.13 -6.82
N LEU A 26 21.97 2.64 -5.60
CA LEU A 26 20.95 2.15 -4.68
C LEU A 26 19.53 2.36 -5.24
N GLN A 27 19.28 3.49 -5.91
CA GLN A 27 18.01 3.74 -6.59
C GLN A 27 17.71 2.69 -7.66
N ILE A 28 18.72 2.21 -8.40
CA ILE A 28 18.57 1.14 -9.39
C ILE A 28 18.30 -0.19 -8.68
N LEU A 29 19.07 -0.50 -7.63
CA LEU A 29 18.92 -1.76 -6.88
C LEU A 29 17.52 -1.91 -6.29
N ILE A 30 17.01 -0.87 -5.61
CA ILE A 30 15.67 -0.93 -5.00
C ILE A 30 14.57 -0.96 -6.06
N TYR A 31 14.78 -0.31 -7.21
CA TYR A 31 13.84 -0.37 -8.34
C TYR A 31 13.75 -1.77 -8.94
N GLU A 32 14.88 -2.45 -9.14
CA GLU A 32 14.87 -3.83 -9.64
C GLU A 32 14.27 -4.79 -8.61
N PHE A 33 14.57 -4.60 -7.33
CA PHE A 33 13.99 -5.40 -6.25
C PHE A 33 12.47 -5.25 -6.15
N GLU A 34 11.94 -4.02 -6.22
CA GLU A 34 10.52 -3.70 -6.11
C GLU A 34 9.62 -4.48 -7.07
N LYS A 35 10.14 -4.78 -8.27
CA LYS A 35 9.39 -5.48 -9.31
C LYS A 35 8.94 -6.86 -8.86
N PHE A 36 9.73 -7.56 -8.04
CA PHE A 36 9.44 -8.92 -7.62
C PHE A 36 8.22 -9.01 -6.69
N PRO A 37 8.20 -8.37 -5.49
CA PRO A 37 7.05 -8.46 -4.61
C PRO A 37 5.81 -7.79 -5.23
N ARG A 38 5.94 -6.81 -6.13
CA ARG A 38 4.79 -6.22 -6.84
C ARG A 38 4.18 -7.15 -7.88
N LYS A 39 4.99 -7.79 -8.73
CA LYS A 39 4.50 -8.48 -9.93
C LYS A 39 3.70 -9.74 -9.62
N GLU A 40 4.18 -10.57 -8.70
CA GLU A 40 3.56 -11.88 -8.46
C GLU A 40 3.73 -12.36 -7.02
N PHE A 41 2.84 -13.27 -6.60
CA PHE A 41 3.03 -14.07 -5.40
C PHE A 41 3.65 -15.40 -5.80
N SER A 42 4.66 -15.84 -5.05
CA SER A 42 5.33 -17.12 -5.22
C SER A 42 5.88 -17.58 -3.88
N LEU A 43 5.53 -18.81 -3.49
CA LEU A 43 6.05 -19.45 -2.27
C LEU A 43 7.59 -19.56 -2.28
N ASN A 44 8.18 -19.67 -3.48
CA ASN A 44 9.64 -19.75 -3.61
C ASN A 44 10.36 -18.43 -3.26
N TYR A 45 9.66 -17.30 -3.26
CA TYR A 45 10.23 -16.02 -2.83
C TYR A 45 10.09 -15.78 -1.32
N ALA A 46 9.27 -16.58 -0.62
CA ALA A 46 8.99 -16.38 0.80
C ALA A 46 10.26 -16.36 1.67
N PRO A 47 11.26 -17.25 1.50
CA PRO A 47 12.49 -17.20 2.30
C PRO A 47 13.28 -15.90 2.16
N ILE A 48 13.19 -15.24 1.00
CA ILE A 48 13.87 -13.97 0.73
C ILE A 48 13.08 -12.81 1.34
N PHE A 49 11.77 -12.75 1.09
CA PHE A 49 10.93 -11.64 1.58
C PHE A 49 10.58 -11.69 3.06
N THR A 50 10.86 -12.82 3.73
CA THR A 50 10.75 -12.95 5.19
C THR A 50 12.09 -12.92 5.90
N ASN A 51 13.18 -12.61 5.17
CA ASN A 51 14.50 -12.43 5.77
C ASN A 51 14.55 -11.10 6.56
N ASN A 52 14.67 -11.20 7.88
CA ASN A 52 14.67 -10.03 8.77
C ASN A 52 15.79 -9.03 8.45
N ILE A 53 17.00 -9.50 8.14
CA ILE A 53 18.15 -8.63 7.83
C ILE A 53 17.85 -7.80 6.58
N LEU A 54 17.32 -8.41 5.52
CA LEU A 54 16.92 -7.68 4.32
C LEU A 54 15.86 -6.62 4.63
N ILE A 55 14.83 -6.99 5.39
CA ILE A 55 13.72 -6.09 5.72
C ILE A 55 14.19 -4.90 6.56
N GLU A 56 15.02 -5.14 7.56
CA GLU A 56 15.64 -4.10 8.39
C GLU A 56 16.46 -3.14 7.52
N ASN A 57 17.27 -3.66 6.58
CA ASN A 57 18.03 -2.84 5.64
C ASN A 57 17.13 -2.01 4.71
N ILE A 58 16.05 -2.59 4.16
CA ILE A 58 15.10 -1.85 3.32
C ILE A 58 14.41 -0.73 4.11
N VAL A 59 14.06 -0.97 5.36
CA VAL A 59 13.51 0.05 6.26
C VAL A 59 14.55 1.14 6.53
N GLU A 60 15.81 0.79 6.80
CA GLU A 60 16.90 1.75 7.01
C GLU A 60 17.12 2.63 5.77
N ILE A 61 17.16 2.03 4.57
CA ILE A 61 17.22 2.75 3.29
C ILE A 61 16.07 3.76 3.18
N GLY A 62 14.84 3.35 3.50
CA GLY A 62 13.67 4.23 3.48
C GLY A 62 13.79 5.42 4.43
N LYS A 63 14.37 5.22 5.62
CA LYS A 63 14.61 6.29 6.61
C LYS A 63 15.73 7.23 6.16
N VAL A 64 16.86 6.69 5.69
CA VAL A 64 18.04 7.47 5.29
C VAL A 64 17.74 8.32 4.04
N PHE A 65 17.11 7.73 3.03
CA PHE A 65 16.85 8.38 1.74
C PHE A 65 15.39 8.84 1.57
N HIS A 66 14.72 9.20 2.67
CA HIS A 66 13.32 9.63 2.66
C HIS A 66 13.06 10.86 1.76
N SER A 67 14.08 11.71 1.52
CA SER A 67 14.00 12.86 0.62
C SER A 67 14.14 12.48 -0.86
N ASN A 68 14.73 11.31 -1.17
CA ASN A 68 14.76 10.78 -2.52
C ASN A 68 13.44 10.07 -2.83
N GLN A 69 12.61 10.72 -3.63
CA GLN A 69 11.28 10.23 -3.98
C GLN A 69 11.30 8.90 -4.72
N LYS A 70 12.30 8.64 -5.57
CA LYS A 70 12.37 7.38 -6.33
C LYS A 70 12.69 6.21 -5.40
N ILE A 71 13.65 6.39 -4.51
CA ILE A 71 13.97 5.38 -3.48
C ILE A 71 12.76 5.18 -2.57
N SER A 72 12.17 6.26 -2.04
CA SER A 72 11.04 6.20 -1.12
C SER A 72 9.82 5.48 -1.73
N ILE A 73 9.46 5.79 -2.98
CA ILE A 73 8.40 5.10 -3.71
C ILE A 73 8.68 3.59 -3.79
N ASN A 74 9.89 3.21 -4.19
CA ASN A 74 10.24 1.80 -4.39
C ASN A 74 10.33 1.04 -3.06
N VAL A 75 10.81 1.68 -1.99
CA VAL A 75 10.80 1.11 -0.63
C VAL A 75 9.38 0.85 -0.15
N ILE A 76 8.51 1.88 -0.20
CA ILE A 76 7.11 1.76 0.23
C ILE A 76 6.36 0.72 -0.62
N SER A 77 6.55 0.73 -1.93
CA SER A 77 5.92 -0.27 -2.80
C SER A 77 6.39 -1.68 -2.45
N SER A 78 7.71 -1.89 -2.34
CA SER A 78 8.30 -3.19 -2.00
C SER A 78 7.77 -3.74 -0.67
N LEU A 79 7.90 -2.94 0.40
CA LEU A 79 7.47 -3.35 1.73
C LEU A 79 5.95 -3.58 1.77
N GLY A 80 5.15 -2.74 1.11
CA GLY A 80 3.70 -2.87 1.11
C GLY A 80 3.24 -4.18 0.48
N TYR A 81 3.85 -4.57 -0.65
CA TYR A 81 3.55 -5.85 -1.27
C TYR A 81 4.12 -7.04 -0.50
N ILE A 82 5.28 -6.89 0.15
CA ILE A 82 5.83 -7.92 1.04
C ILE A 82 4.88 -8.19 2.19
N VAL A 83 4.43 -7.14 2.89
CA VAL A 83 3.47 -7.25 3.99
C VAL A 83 2.17 -7.89 3.54
N CYS A 84 1.59 -7.39 2.45
CA CYS A 84 0.33 -7.91 1.94
C CYS A 84 0.36 -9.40 1.55
N ARG A 85 1.54 -9.95 1.20
CA ARG A 85 1.64 -11.28 0.58
C ARG A 85 2.39 -12.32 1.41
N TYR A 86 3.34 -11.89 2.24
CA TYR A 86 4.32 -12.77 2.86
C TYR A 86 4.45 -12.59 4.38
N MET A 87 4.04 -11.44 4.91
CA MET A 87 4.35 -11.08 6.30
C MET A 87 3.06 -10.71 7.06
N PRO A 88 2.39 -11.69 7.68
CA PRO A 88 1.15 -11.43 8.42
C PRO A 88 1.34 -10.58 9.69
N ASN A 89 2.56 -10.56 10.24
CA ASN A 89 2.91 -9.82 11.46
C ASN A 89 4.09 -8.86 11.21
N PRO A 90 3.89 -7.77 10.45
CA PRO A 90 4.93 -6.78 10.21
C PRO A 90 5.28 -6.02 11.49
N SER A 91 6.55 -5.62 11.62
CA SER A 91 6.99 -4.81 12.77
C SER A 91 6.35 -3.41 12.74
N SER A 92 6.20 -2.80 13.93
CA SER A 92 5.70 -1.42 14.05
C SER A 92 6.58 -0.41 13.32
N GLU A 93 7.87 -0.70 13.12
CA GLU A 93 8.76 0.18 12.36
C GLU A 93 8.38 0.29 10.89
N ILE A 94 7.99 -0.81 10.26
CA ILE A 94 7.52 -0.79 8.87
C ILE A 94 6.23 0.03 8.78
N PHE A 95 5.30 -0.17 9.72
CA PHE A 95 4.06 0.60 9.76
C PHE A 95 4.31 2.10 9.98
N ASN A 96 5.19 2.45 10.91
CA ASN A 96 5.54 3.85 11.18
C ASN A 96 6.17 4.53 9.96
N LEU A 97 7.00 3.80 9.19
CA LEU A 97 7.53 4.30 7.92
C LEU A 97 6.41 4.62 6.92
N PHE A 98 5.36 3.79 6.85
CA PHE A 98 4.18 4.04 6.02
C PHE A 98 3.39 5.26 6.49
N VAL A 99 3.18 5.39 7.80
CA VAL A 99 2.49 6.54 8.40
C VAL A 99 3.22 7.84 8.07
N GLU A 100 4.55 7.89 8.23
CA GLU A 100 5.33 9.07 7.86
C GLU A 100 5.26 9.37 6.35
N ALA A 101 5.32 8.33 5.50
CA ALA A 101 5.22 8.48 4.05
C ALA A 101 3.85 9.00 3.58
N THR A 102 2.79 8.97 4.40
CA THR A 102 1.51 9.61 4.06
C THR A 102 1.63 11.13 3.88
N LYS A 103 2.64 11.75 4.49
CA LYS A 103 2.88 13.20 4.43
C LYS A 103 3.50 13.64 3.10
N ASP A 104 4.18 12.75 2.38
CA ASP A 104 4.72 13.03 1.05
C ASP A 104 3.67 12.78 -0.05
N LYS A 105 3.23 13.86 -0.71
CA LYS A 105 2.19 13.79 -1.75
C LYS A 105 2.53 12.87 -2.93
N LYS A 106 3.80 12.64 -3.26
CA LYS A 106 4.22 11.78 -4.38
C LYS A 106 4.33 10.31 -3.96
N VAL A 107 4.64 10.04 -2.70
CA VAL A 107 4.77 8.68 -2.16
C VAL A 107 3.43 8.14 -1.66
N ASN A 108 2.55 9.01 -1.15
CA ASN A 108 1.31 8.64 -0.48
C ASN A 108 0.37 7.76 -1.33
N TYR A 109 0.39 7.89 -2.66
CA TYR A 109 -0.34 6.94 -3.51
C TYR A 109 0.07 5.50 -3.27
N TYR A 110 1.38 5.22 -3.20
CA TYR A 110 1.93 3.88 -2.97
C TYR A 110 1.64 3.37 -1.55
N VAL A 111 1.62 4.28 -0.56
CA VAL A 111 1.17 3.96 0.79
C VAL A 111 -0.28 3.46 0.76
N SER A 112 -1.16 4.20 0.08
CA SER A 112 -2.59 3.90 0.03
C SER A 112 -2.90 2.52 -0.55
N LEU A 113 -2.02 1.98 -1.39
CA LEU A 113 -2.22 0.68 -2.03
C LEU A 113 -2.19 -0.50 -1.04
N ASN A 114 -1.45 -0.38 0.07
CA ASN A 114 -1.14 -1.52 0.93
C ASN A 114 -1.21 -1.22 2.43
N ILE A 115 -1.38 0.04 2.86
CA ILE A 115 -1.37 0.38 4.31
C ILE A 115 -2.45 -0.37 5.10
N SER A 116 -3.59 -0.68 4.50
CA SER A 116 -4.66 -1.47 5.15
C SER A 116 -4.34 -2.95 5.32
N SER A 117 -3.29 -3.46 4.66
CA SER A 117 -2.80 -4.82 4.86
C SER A 117 -2.01 -4.97 6.16
N PHE A 118 -1.66 -3.86 6.83
CA PHE A 118 -1.01 -3.89 8.13
C PHE A 118 -2.05 -4.09 9.24
N PRO A 119 -1.86 -5.05 10.16
CA PRO A 119 -2.75 -5.21 11.32
C PRO A 119 -2.91 -3.91 12.13
N GLN A 120 -1.82 -3.14 12.27
CA GLN A 120 -1.78 -1.87 12.99
C GLN A 120 -2.71 -0.80 12.41
N PHE A 121 -3.09 -0.90 11.13
CA PHE A 121 -4.00 0.06 10.49
C PHE A 121 -5.38 0.08 11.16
N SER A 122 -5.85 -1.06 11.65
CA SER A 122 -7.17 -1.18 12.30
C SER A 122 -7.27 -0.33 13.58
N THR A 123 -6.16 -0.16 14.30
CA THR A 123 -6.08 0.58 15.56
C THR A 123 -5.41 1.95 15.42
N TRP A 124 -5.08 2.37 14.20
CA TRP A 124 -4.43 3.66 13.97
C TRP A 124 -5.42 4.81 14.15
N GLU A 125 -5.10 5.77 15.02
CA GLU A 125 -5.98 6.89 15.38
C GLU A 125 -6.47 7.68 14.14
N ASP A 126 -5.58 7.95 13.19
CA ASP A 126 -5.89 8.69 11.97
C ASP A 126 -6.50 7.83 10.86
N LYS A 127 -6.77 6.53 11.07
CA LYS A 127 -7.23 5.58 10.05
C LYS A 127 -8.41 6.13 9.23
N TRP A 128 -9.47 6.58 9.90
CA TRP A 128 -10.68 7.06 9.21
C TRP A 128 -10.43 8.35 8.43
N LYS A 129 -9.67 9.27 9.02
CA LYS A 129 -9.24 10.51 8.36
C LYS A 129 -8.40 10.22 7.12
N TYR A 130 -7.46 9.28 7.23
CA TYR A 130 -6.62 8.85 6.12
C TYR A 130 -7.44 8.18 5.02
N LEU A 131 -8.33 7.23 5.37
CA LEU A 131 -9.23 6.57 4.43
C LEU A 131 -10.04 7.59 3.62
N LEU A 132 -10.66 8.57 4.29
CA LEU A 132 -11.43 9.63 3.64
C LEU A 132 -10.58 10.58 2.79
N SER A 133 -9.28 10.68 3.07
CA SER A 133 -8.35 11.47 2.26
C SER A 133 -7.91 10.77 0.96
N MET A 134 -8.02 9.43 0.89
CA MET A 134 -7.53 8.64 -0.25
C MET A 134 -7.99 9.13 -1.63
N PRO A 135 -9.29 9.46 -1.85
CA PRO A 135 -9.76 9.98 -3.13
C PRO A 135 -9.02 11.24 -3.63
N LEU A 136 -8.44 12.02 -2.71
CA LEU A 136 -7.75 13.27 -3.00
C LEU A 136 -6.26 13.08 -3.30
N ILE A 137 -5.71 11.88 -3.04
CA ILE A 137 -4.31 11.57 -3.30
C ILE A 137 -4.06 11.52 -4.80
N SER A 138 -3.01 12.17 -5.29
CA SER A 138 -2.62 12.10 -6.70
C SER A 138 -1.95 10.76 -7.01
N PRO A 139 -2.29 10.08 -8.13
CA PRO A 139 -3.25 10.48 -9.15
C PRO A 139 -4.71 10.13 -8.77
N LYS A 140 -5.57 11.16 -8.68
CA LYS A 140 -6.95 11.07 -8.16
C LYS A 140 -7.78 9.95 -8.79
N LYS A 141 -7.67 9.75 -10.11
CA LYS A 141 -8.39 8.70 -10.85
C LYS A 141 -8.06 7.29 -10.37
N LYS A 142 -6.81 7.02 -10.00
CA LYS A 142 -6.43 5.71 -9.44
C LYS A 142 -6.75 5.63 -7.96
N SER A 143 -6.60 6.73 -7.24
CA SER A 143 -6.82 6.75 -5.79
C SER A 143 -8.28 6.57 -5.40
N ILE A 144 -9.25 7.07 -6.19
CA ILE A 144 -10.68 6.79 -5.93
C ILE A 144 -11.03 5.31 -6.14
N VAL A 145 -10.43 4.67 -7.16
CA VAL A 145 -10.57 3.21 -7.38
C VAL A 145 -9.98 2.43 -6.21
N ASN A 146 -8.82 2.87 -5.70
CA ASN A 146 -8.20 2.28 -4.54
C ASN A 146 -9.06 2.45 -3.27
N PHE A 147 -9.55 3.66 -3.02
CA PHE A 147 -10.48 3.95 -1.93
C PHE A 147 -11.70 3.02 -1.97
N HIS A 148 -12.33 2.86 -3.13
CA HIS A 148 -13.47 1.96 -3.30
C HIS A 148 -13.12 0.51 -2.96
N ARG A 149 -11.93 0.04 -3.38
CA ARG A 149 -11.42 -1.29 -3.01
C ARG A 149 -11.25 -1.44 -1.49
N GLU A 150 -10.71 -0.43 -0.81
CA GLU A 150 -10.56 -0.44 0.65
C GLU A 150 -11.92 -0.45 1.37
N VAL A 151 -12.91 0.30 0.87
CA VAL A 151 -14.29 0.26 1.37
C VAL A 151 -14.90 -1.14 1.23
N LYS A 152 -14.67 -1.83 0.11
CA LYS A 152 -15.14 -3.22 -0.08
C LYS A 152 -14.50 -4.19 0.91
N LYS A 153 -13.21 -4.01 1.25
CA LYS A 153 -12.55 -4.81 2.29
C LYS A 153 -13.18 -4.57 3.66
N LEU A 154 -13.47 -3.31 4.01
CA LEU A 154 -14.16 -2.96 5.25
C LEU A 154 -15.58 -3.54 5.33
N LEU A 155 -16.33 -3.55 4.22
CA LEU A 155 -17.64 -4.20 4.17
C LEU A 155 -17.57 -5.71 4.38
N SER A 156 -16.46 -6.32 3.94
CA SER A 156 -16.20 -7.75 4.07
C SER A 156 -15.60 -8.11 5.44
N SER A 157 -15.22 -7.12 6.24
CA SER A 157 -14.78 -7.31 7.62
C SER A 157 -15.95 -7.11 8.59
N ASN A 158 -15.80 -7.64 9.81
CA ASN A 158 -16.75 -7.39 10.91
C ASN A 158 -16.45 -6.07 11.63
N GLU A 159 -15.68 -5.17 11.00
CA GLU A 159 -15.28 -3.93 11.63
C GLU A 159 -16.43 -2.92 11.68
N HIS A 160 -16.60 -2.27 12.82
CA HIS A 160 -17.57 -1.19 12.99
C HIS A 160 -17.05 0.09 12.33
N ILE A 161 -17.85 0.65 11.41
CA ILE A 161 -17.57 1.93 10.76
C ILE A 161 -18.42 3.00 11.46
N PRO A 162 -17.84 4.07 12.03
CA PRO A 162 -18.62 5.15 12.63
C PRO A 162 -19.60 5.78 11.62
N SER A 163 -20.81 6.14 12.09
CA SER A 163 -21.89 6.62 11.21
C SER A 163 -21.51 7.87 10.41
N ASP A 164 -20.76 8.81 11.00
CA ASP A 164 -20.31 10.02 10.30
C ASP A 164 -19.29 9.69 9.18
N ILE A 165 -18.45 8.68 9.40
CA ILE A 165 -17.51 8.18 8.39
C ILE A 165 -18.26 7.45 7.28
N LEU A 166 -19.24 6.61 7.64
CA LEU A 166 -20.09 5.88 6.70
C LEU A 166 -20.78 6.84 5.72
N LYS A 167 -21.38 7.92 6.22
CA LYS A 167 -22.02 8.98 5.42
C LYS A 167 -21.05 9.61 4.43
N LYS A 168 -19.86 10.01 4.89
CA LYS A 168 -18.82 10.61 4.04
C LYS A 168 -18.33 9.65 2.95
N ILE A 169 -18.22 8.36 3.24
CA ILE A 169 -17.89 7.34 2.24
C ILE A 169 -18.98 7.30 1.16
N ILE A 170 -20.25 7.20 1.56
CA ILE A 170 -21.39 7.15 0.64
C ILE A 170 -21.43 8.40 -0.25
N GLU A 171 -21.28 9.59 0.33
CA GLU A 171 -21.25 10.87 -0.39
C GLU A 171 -20.11 10.91 -1.42
N THR A 172 -18.92 10.46 -1.02
CA THR A 172 -17.75 10.38 -1.91
C THR A 172 -18.01 9.46 -3.10
N LEU A 173 -18.56 8.27 -2.87
CA LEU A 173 -18.86 7.30 -3.94
C LEU A 173 -19.98 7.81 -4.87
N LYS A 174 -21.04 8.42 -4.31
CA LYS A 174 -22.13 9.05 -5.09
C LYS A 174 -21.59 10.17 -5.98
N SER A 175 -20.73 11.04 -5.44
CA SER A 175 -20.08 12.12 -6.19
C SER A 175 -19.25 11.59 -7.36
N HIS A 176 -18.50 10.50 -7.17
CA HIS A 176 -17.72 9.89 -8.24
C HIS A 176 -18.61 9.25 -9.33
N ILE A 177 -19.72 8.62 -8.96
CA ILE A 177 -20.70 8.13 -9.95
C ILE A 177 -21.21 9.28 -10.82
N SER A 178 -21.54 10.42 -10.21
CA SER A 178 -22.07 11.59 -10.91
C SER A 178 -21.08 12.29 -11.83
N SER A 179 -19.77 12.01 -11.73
CA SER A 179 -18.76 12.62 -12.61
C SER A 179 -18.74 12.02 -14.03
N ASN A 180 -19.53 10.98 -14.30
CA ASN A 180 -19.63 10.27 -15.59
C ASN A 180 -18.28 9.74 -16.13
N GLU A 181 -17.29 9.55 -15.25
CA GLU A 181 -15.98 8.97 -15.62
C GLU A 181 -15.97 7.43 -15.57
N LEU A 182 -17.03 6.81 -15.04
CA LEU A 182 -17.14 5.37 -14.84
C LEU A 182 -17.77 4.67 -16.05
N SER A 183 -17.28 3.47 -16.35
CA SER A 183 -18.00 2.54 -17.24
C SER A 183 -19.30 2.07 -16.58
N GLU A 184 -20.26 1.59 -17.38
CA GLU A 184 -21.52 1.04 -16.86
C GLU A 184 -21.29 -0.08 -15.83
N TYR A 185 -20.40 -1.02 -16.15
CA TYR A 185 -19.99 -2.08 -15.23
C TYR A 185 -19.48 -1.53 -13.90
N SER A 186 -18.59 -0.52 -13.94
CA SER A 186 -18.04 0.09 -12.72
C SER A 186 -19.13 0.80 -11.93
N ARG A 187 -20.05 1.51 -12.62
CA ARG A 187 -21.17 2.19 -11.97
C ARG A 187 -22.03 1.23 -11.14
N VAL A 188 -22.33 0.05 -11.69
CA VAL A 188 -23.10 -0.99 -10.99
C VAL A 188 -22.35 -1.50 -9.75
N ASP A 189 -21.04 -1.72 -9.82
CA ASP A 189 -20.25 -2.18 -8.65
C ASP A 189 -20.21 -1.12 -7.53
N TYR A 190 -20.10 0.17 -7.88
CA TYR A 190 -20.16 1.26 -6.90
C TYR A 190 -21.55 1.37 -6.26
N LEU A 191 -22.63 1.29 -7.04
CA LEU A 191 -24.01 1.31 -6.52
C LEU A 191 -24.28 0.14 -5.56
N LYS A 192 -23.79 -1.06 -5.89
CA LYS A 192 -23.86 -2.22 -5.00
C LYS A 192 -23.15 -1.96 -3.68
N THR A 193 -21.97 -1.33 -3.74
CA THR A 193 -21.19 -0.99 -2.54
C THR A 193 -21.94 0.02 -1.66
N ILE A 194 -22.53 1.06 -2.25
CA ILE A 194 -23.35 2.04 -1.54
C ILE A 194 -24.54 1.38 -0.85
N SER A 195 -25.27 0.50 -1.54
CA SER A 195 -26.43 -0.17 -0.95
C SER A 195 -26.07 -1.01 0.28
N LEU A 196 -24.91 -1.69 0.26
CA LEU A 196 -24.41 -2.44 1.42
C LEU A 196 -23.98 -1.53 2.57
N LEU A 197 -23.47 -0.33 2.28
CA LEU A 197 -23.14 0.67 3.32
C LEU A 197 -24.41 1.22 3.97
N GLU A 198 -25.44 1.54 3.17
CA GLU A 198 -26.73 2.04 3.67
C GLU A 198 -27.43 1.02 4.58
N GLN A 199 -27.28 -0.29 4.30
CA GLN A 199 -27.79 -1.35 5.19
C GLN A 199 -27.08 -1.43 6.54
N LYS A 200 -25.85 -0.92 6.67
CA LYS A 200 -25.10 -0.85 7.93
C LYS A 200 -25.40 0.42 8.74
N GLU A 201 -26.11 1.38 8.16
CA GLU A 201 -26.53 2.61 8.86
C GLU A 201 -27.77 2.38 9.75
N VAL A 202 -28.51 1.29 9.50
CA VAL A 202 -29.70 0.84 10.23
C VAL A 202 -29.30 -0.08 11.38
#